data_AF-A0A2U2DTZ6-F1
#
_entry.id   AF-A0A2U2DTZ6-F1
#
_cell.length_a   1.000
_cell.length_b   1.000
_cell.length_c   1.000
_cell.angle_alpha   90.00
_cell.angle_beta   90.00
_cell.angle_gamma   90.00
#
_symmetry.space_group_name_H-M   'P 1'
#
loop_
_entity.id
_entity.type
_entity.pdbx_description
1 polymer ?
#
loop_
_entity_poly.entity_id
_entity_poly.type
_entity_poly.pdbx_seq_one_letter_code
_entity_poly.pdbx_strand_id
1 'polypeptide(L)'
;MWVTEFVANGPRERDGSPAVPPIGTQVVTFSTSAATANALSAACDTIQIVVDTDAHVSFAPTPTATVNDMFLAKDIPHRFTLRTTGLKVAAIAAV
;
A
#
# COMPACT_ATOMS: atom_id res chain seq x y z
N MET A 1 1.86 -5.14 8.29
CA MET A 1 1.34 -4.24 7.22
C MET A 1 0.12 -4.85 6.54
N TRP A 2 -0.96 -4.09 6.43
CA TRP A 2 -2.15 -4.42 5.64
C TRP A 2 -2.17 -3.56 4.39
N VAL A 3 -2.36 -4.20 3.23
CA VAL A 3 -2.54 -3.56 1.93
C VAL A 3 -3.93 -3.92 1.42
N THR A 4 -4.84 -2.95 1.41
CA THR A 4 -6.21 -3.11 0.94
C THR A 4 -6.37 -2.47 -0.43
N GLU A 5 -6.94 -3.20 -1.37
CA GLU A 5 -7.08 -2.82 -2.78
C GLU A 5 -8.51 -2.39 -3.09
N PHE A 6 -8.66 -1.31 -3.88
CA PHE A 6 -9.93 -0.75 -4.31
C PHE A 6 -9.90 -0.45 -5.82
N VAL A 7 -11.04 -0.62 -6.50
CA VAL A 7 -11.25 -0.12 -7.87
C VAL A 7 -11.58 1.38 -7.82
N ALA A 8 -11.10 2.19 -8.77
CA ALA A 8 -11.52 3.60 -8.83
C ALA A 8 -13.00 3.67 -9.21
N ASN A 9 -13.79 4.38 -8.42
CA ASN A 9 -15.21 4.57 -8.73
C ASN A 9 -15.51 6.01 -9.14
N GLY A 10 -14.97 6.43 -10.28
CA GLY A 10 -15.26 7.73 -10.90
C GLY A 10 -15.09 8.93 -9.94
N PRO A 11 -15.74 10.09 -10.19
CA PRO A 11 -15.55 11.32 -9.40
C PRO A 11 -16.03 11.25 -7.93
N ARG A 12 -16.43 10.08 -7.41
CA ARG A 12 -17.00 9.90 -6.06
C ARG A 12 -15.96 9.78 -4.95
N GLU A 13 -14.68 9.66 -5.26
CA GLU A 13 -13.62 9.54 -4.24
C GLU A 13 -13.00 10.88 -3.81
N ARG A 14 -13.52 12.03 -4.30
CA ARG A 14 -13.01 13.36 -3.95
C ARG A 14 -13.12 13.72 -2.45
N ASP A 15 -13.93 13.00 -1.68
CA ASP A 15 -14.19 13.28 -0.26
C ASP A 15 -13.67 12.19 0.71
N GLY A 16 -12.65 11.42 0.29
CA GLY A 16 -11.82 10.70 1.27
C GLY A 16 -12.42 9.43 1.90
N SER A 17 -13.42 8.82 1.27
CA SER A 17 -13.83 7.44 1.60
C SER A 17 -14.18 6.69 0.32
N PRO A 18 -13.58 5.52 0.04
CA PRO A 18 -14.11 4.67 -1.00
C PRO A 18 -15.48 4.18 -0.51
N ALA A 19 -16.57 4.66 -1.12
CA ALA A 19 -17.88 4.00 -1.03
C ALA A 19 -17.87 2.62 -1.75
N VAL A 20 -16.68 2.10 -2.03
CA VAL A 20 -16.37 0.95 -2.87
C VAL A 20 -15.88 -0.16 -1.95
N PRO A 21 -16.46 -1.36 -2.02
CA PRO A 21 -15.94 -2.49 -1.28
C PRO A 21 -14.50 -2.80 -1.73
N PRO A 22 -13.64 -3.27 -0.81
CA PRO A 22 -12.30 -3.71 -1.18
C PRO A 22 -12.39 -4.92 -2.13
N ILE A 23 -11.54 -4.94 -3.15
CA ILE A 23 -11.42 -6.07 -4.08
C ILE A 23 -10.39 -7.10 -3.61
N GLY A 24 -9.54 -6.73 -2.66
CA GLY A 24 -8.51 -7.59 -2.11
C GLY A 24 -7.91 -7.01 -0.85
N THR A 25 -7.34 -7.87 -0.01
CA THR A 25 -6.52 -7.44 1.14
C THR A 25 -5.37 -8.41 1.32
N GLN A 26 -4.18 -7.87 1.51
CA GLN A 26 -2.95 -8.61 1.75
C GLN A 26 -2.40 -8.24 3.12
N VAL A 27 -1.98 -9.23 3.90
CA VAL A 27 -1.25 -9.03 5.16
C VAL A 27 0.20 -9.42 4.92
N VAL A 28 1.10 -8.47 5.15
CA VAL A 28 2.54 -8.64 4.97
C VAL A 28 3.23 -8.38 6.30
N THR A 29 3.92 -9.39 6.80
CA THR A 29 4.80 -9.27 7.96
C THR A 29 6.14 -8.73 7.47
N PHE A 30 6.62 -7.66 8.08
CA PHE A 30 7.88 -7.01 7.75
C PHE A 30 8.68 -6.73 9.02
N SER A 31 9.98 -6.53 8.88
CA SER A 31 10.90 -6.20 9.98
C SER A 31 11.93 -5.20 9.44
N THR A 32 13.11 -5.15 10.04
CA THR A 32 14.25 -4.39 9.51
C THR A 32 14.76 -4.92 8.17
N SER A 33 14.26 -6.06 7.69
CA SER A 33 14.49 -6.58 6.33
C SER A 33 13.28 -6.36 5.43
N ALA A 34 13.53 -6.04 4.16
CA ALA A 34 12.48 -5.74 3.20
C ALA A 34 11.56 -6.94 2.99
N ALA A 35 10.27 -6.73 3.21
CA ALA A 35 9.22 -7.68 2.85
C ALA A 35 8.35 -7.06 1.77
N THR A 36 7.91 -7.88 0.81
CA THR A 36 7.18 -7.42 -0.37
C THR A 36 5.84 -8.14 -0.48
N ALA A 37 4.77 -7.37 -0.64
CA ALA A 37 3.44 -7.87 -0.95
C ALA A 37 3.40 -8.59 -2.31
N ASN A 38 2.37 -9.39 -2.55
CA ASN A 38 2.10 -9.89 -3.89
C ASN A 38 1.74 -8.73 -4.83
N ALA A 39 1.78 -9.01 -6.14
CA ALA A 39 1.35 -8.04 -7.13
C ALA A 39 -0.10 -7.61 -6.84
N LEU A 40 -0.33 -6.30 -6.86
CA LEU A 40 -1.66 -5.73 -6.79
C LEU A 40 -2.45 -6.15 -8.03
N SER A 41 -3.76 -6.30 -7.88
CA SER A 41 -4.68 -6.62 -8.96
C SER A 41 -4.55 -5.60 -10.10
N ALA A 42 -4.65 -6.07 -11.34
CA ALA A 42 -4.68 -5.19 -12.50
C ALA A 42 -5.90 -4.25 -12.53
N ALA A 43 -6.95 -4.57 -11.75
CA ALA A 43 -8.13 -3.73 -11.56
C ALA A 43 -7.98 -2.73 -10.39
N CYS A 44 -6.89 -2.79 -9.62
CA CYS A 44 -6.66 -1.90 -8.49
C CYS A 44 -6.19 -0.53 -8.98
N ASP A 45 -6.89 0.52 -8.58
CA ASP A 45 -6.51 1.91 -8.84
C ASP A 45 -6.13 2.67 -7.58
N THR A 46 -6.68 2.27 -6.43
CA THR A 46 -6.40 2.89 -5.13
C THR A 46 -6.06 1.81 -4.12
N ILE A 47 -5.03 2.04 -3.33
CA ILE A 47 -4.71 1.20 -2.17
C ILE A 47 -4.81 1.99 -0.87
N GLN A 48 -5.14 1.29 0.20
CA GLN A 48 -4.95 1.74 1.57
C GLN A 48 -3.90 0.88 2.24
N ILE A 49 -2.92 1.52 2.87
CA ILE A 49 -1.88 0.86 3.65
C ILE A 49 -2.05 1.25 5.11
N VAL A 50 -2.04 0.25 5.98
CA VAL A 50 -1.93 0.43 7.44
C VAL A 50 -0.73 -0.39 7.91
N VAL A 51 0.14 0.20 8.72
CA VAL A 51 1.31 -0.47 9.29
C VAL A 51 1.16 -0.57 10.81
N ASP A 52 1.59 -1.69 11.37
CA ASP A 52 1.57 -2.02 12.81
C ASP A 52 2.80 -1.47 13.56
N THR A 53 3.81 -1.03 12.82
CA THR A 53 4.97 -0.29 13.30
C THR A 53 5.34 0.76 12.26
N ASP A 54 6.04 1.81 12.66
CA ASP A 54 6.55 2.82 11.74
C ASP A 54 7.38 2.14 10.65
N ALA A 55 7.21 2.57 9.39
CA ALA A 55 7.73 1.84 8.25
C ALA A 55 8.16 2.76 7.11
N HIS A 56 9.13 2.32 6.32
CA HIS A 56 9.42 2.88 5.00
C HIS A 56 8.86 1.97 3.91
N VAL A 57 8.18 2.54 2.92
CA VAL A 57 7.52 1.79 1.85
C VAL A 57 7.92 2.23 0.45
N SER A 58 7.97 1.28 -0.48
CA SER A 58 8.31 1.51 -1.88
C SER A 58 7.36 0.79 -2.83
N PHE A 59 7.08 1.41 -3.99
CA PHE A 59 6.17 0.89 -5.02
C PHE A 59 6.91 0.70 -6.35
N ALA A 60 6.95 -0.54 -6.83
CA ALA A 60 7.48 -0.89 -8.14
C ALA A 60 7.00 -2.30 -8.52
N PRO A 61 7.20 -2.78 -9.77
CA PRO A 61 6.97 -4.19 -10.10
C PRO A 61 7.87 -5.15 -9.31
N THR A 62 9.08 -4.71 -8.96
CA THR A 62 10.07 -5.42 -8.15
C THR A 62 10.70 -4.48 -7.10
N PRO A 63 9.92 -4.01 -6.10
CA PRO A 63 10.39 -3.02 -5.15
C PRO A 63 11.25 -3.65 -4.07
N THR A 64 12.20 -2.87 -3.56
CA THR A 64 12.92 -3.13 -2.30
C THR A 64 12.86 -1.83 -1.49
N ALA A 65 12.23 -1.89 -0.31
CA ALA A 65 12.14 -0.72 0.56
C ALA A 65 13.45 -0.49 1.32
N THR A 66 13.79 0.78 1.51
CA THR A 66 14.99 1.30 2.16
C THR A 66 14.60 2.42 3.12
N VAL A 67 15.53 2.82 4.00
CA VAL A 67 15.30 3.90 4.98
C VAL A 67 15.13 5.29 4.36
N ASN A 68 15.42 5.43 3.06
CA ASN A 68 15.23 6.69 2.33
C ASN A 68 13.89 6.75 1.59
N ASP A 69 13.12 5.65 1.60
CA ASP A 69 11.80 5.60 0.99
C ASP A 69 10.74 6.28 1.88
N MET A 70 9.53 6.37 1.35
CA MET A 70 8.42 7.07 1.99
C MET A 70 8.10 6.48 3.37
N PHE A 71 8.12 7.34 4.38
CA PHE A 71 7.76 6.99 5.75
C PHE A 71 6.24 6.94 5.94
N LEU A 72 5.75 5.88 6.56
CA LEU A 72 4.38 5.72 7.07
C LEU A 72 4.42 5.54 8.59
N ALA A 73 3.59 6.29 9.29
CA ALA A 73 3.44 6.14 10.73
C ALA A 73 2.52 4.96 11.06
N LYS A 74 2.80 4.29 12.18
CA LYS A 74 1.96 3.20 12.68
C LYS A 74 0.51 3.62 12.90
N ASP A 75 -0.40 2.68 12.68
CA ASP A 75 -1.84 2.79 12.93
C ASP A 75 -2.56 3.92 12.15
N ILE A 76 -1.87 4.58 11.21
CA ILE A 76 -2.45 5.60 10.33
C ILE A 76 -2.79 4.98 8.97
N PRO A 77 -4.06 5.04 8.52
CA PRO A 77 -4.42 4.67 7.15
C PRO A 77 -3.87 5.66 6.13
N HIS A 78 -2.96 5.20 5.27
CA HIS A 78 -2.43 5.97 4.15
C HIS A 78 -3.06 5.49 2.84
N ARG A 79 -3.51 6.42 1.99
CA ARG A 79 -4.09 6.08 0.68
C ARG A 79 -3.24 6.57 -0.47
N PHE A 80 -3.11 5.71 -1.47
CA PHE A 80 -2.33 5.99 -2.68
C PHE A 80 -3.14 5.63 -3.91
N THR A 81 -3.23 6.57 -4.85
CA THR A 81 -3.74 6.31 -6.19
C THR A 81 -2.60 5.83 -7.07
N LEU A 82 -2.78 4.65 -7.65
CA LEU A 82 -1.84 4.02 -8.55
C LEU A 82 -2.05 4.55 -9.96
N ARG A 83 -0.95 4.94 -10.62
CA ARG A 83 -0.98 5.37 -12.03
C ARG A 83 -0.63 4.26 -13.01
N THR A 84 -0.24 3.10 -12.50
CA THR A 84 0.29 1.98 -13.28
C THR A 84 -0.08 0.66 -12.60
N THR A 85 -0.36 -0.36 -13.40
CA THR A 85 -0.72 -1.71 -12.92
C THR A 85 0.52 -2.57 -12.67
N GLY A 86 0.34 -3.71 -11.99
CA GLY A 86 1.43 -4.67 -11.73
C GLY A 86 2.43 -4.22 -10.66
N LEU A 87 2.10 -3.18 -9.90
CA LEU A 87 2.91 -2.73 -8.78
C LEU A 87 2.80 -3.71 -7.61
N LYS A 88 3.88 -3.79 -6.84
CA LYS A 88 3.94 -4.41 -5.51
C LYS A 88 4.27 -3.33 -4.49
N VAL A 89 4.05 -3.65 -3.22
CA VAL A 89 4.42 -2.79 -2.09
C VAL A 89 5.49 -3.51 -1.30
N ALA A 90 6.67 -2.90 -1.16
CA ALA A 90 7.69 -3.36 -0.21
C ALA A 90 7.68 -2.48 1.04
N ALA A 91 8.01 -3.06 2.19
CA ALA A 91 8.11 -2.35 3.46
C ALA A 91 9.32 -2.83 4.28
N ILE A 92 9.95 -1.90 5.01
CA ILE A 92 10.87 -2.16 6.13
C ILE A 92 10.40 -1.39 7.36
N ALA A 93 10.72 -1.88 8.55
CA ALA A 93 10.49 -1.17 9.80
C ALA A 93 11.44 0.03 9.90
N ALA A 94 10.88 1.18 10.26
CA ALA A 94 11.64 2.35 10.68
C ALA A 94 12.00 2.15 12.16
N VAL A 95 13.29 2.03 12.44
CA VAL A 95 13.86 1.77 13.78
C VAL A 95 14.64 2.98 14.26
#